data_AF-I3SGQ1-F1
#
_entry.id   AF-I3SGQ1-F1
#
_cell.length_a   1.000
_cell.length_b   1.000
_cell.length_c   1.000
_cell.angle_alpha   90.00
_cell.angle_beta   90.00
_cell.angle_gamma   90.00
#
_symmetry.space_group_name_H-M   'P 1'
#
loop_
_entity.id
_entity.type
_entity.pdbx_description
1 polymer ?
#
loop_
_entity_poly.entity_id
_entity_poly.type
_entity_poly.pdbx_seq_one_letter_code
_entity_poly.pdbx_strand_id
1 'polypeptide(L)'
;MLSGITLYIVISIASVLKNIMSVTITTGLFLIQNGVVEQHQRGAANGLFMTGMSLFKAIGPAAGGTILTWSQKGMDASFLPGTQMVFFFLNLVEGLGIILLFKPFLGEMKKRNSDLLH
;
A
#
# COMPACT_ATOMS: atom_id res chain seq x y z
N MET A 1 28.44 1.72 -12.91
CA MET A 1 27.76 0.95 -11.84
C MET A 1 28.02 1.67 -10.53
N LEU A 2 26.97 2.12 -9.81
CA LEU A 2 27.15 2.67 -8.47
C LEU A 2 27.61 1.51 -7.56
N SER A 3 28.78 1.62 -6.94
CA SER A 3 29.40 0.55 -6.14
C SER A 3 29.88 1.09 -4.81
N GLY A 4 29.82 0.27 -3.76
CA GLY A 4 30.33 0.59 -2.44
C GLY A 4 29.58 1.70 -1.71
N ILE A 5 30.33 2.67 -1.17
CA ILE A 5 29.83 3.73 -0.27
C ILE A 5 28.82 4.64 -0.96
N THR A 6 29.02 4.98 -2.24
CA THR A 6 28.09 5.82 -3.00
C THR A 6 26.73 5.15 -3.18
N LEU A 7 26.71 3.84 -3.43
CA LEU A 7 25.47 3.06 -3.48
C LEU A 7 24.77 3.06 -2.12
N TYR A 8 25.53 2.85 -1.05
CA TYR A 8 25.00 2.87 0.31
C TYR A 8 24.37 4.22 0.69
N ILE A 9 25.03 5.34 0.35
CA ILE A 9 24.52 6.69 0.60
C ILE A 9 23.23 6.94 -0.19
N VAL A 10 23.21 6.63 -1.49
CA VAL A 10 22.03 6.85 -2.34
C VAL A 10 20.85 6.00 -1.87
N ILE A 11 21.07 4.73 -1.53
CA ILE A 11 20.04 3.86 -0.96
C ILE A 11 19.57 4.39 0.40
N SER A 12 20.47 4.91 1.24
CA SER A 12 20.09 5.47 2.54
C SER A 12 19.21 6.71 2.38
N ILE A 13 19.58 7.65 1.50
CA ILE A 13 18.77 8.84 1.19
C ILE A 13 17.41 8.42 0.62
N ALA A 14 17.40 7.49 -0.34
CA ALA A 14 16.17 6.97 -0.92
C ALA A 14 15.28 6.29 0.14
N SER A 15 15.87 5.56 1.08
CA SER A 15 15.15 4.90 2.17
C SER A 15 14.55 5.90 3.16
N VAL A 16 15.30 6.94 3.52
CA VAL A 16 14.79 8.04 4.38
C VAL A 16 13.65 8.77 3.67
N LEU A 17 13.82 9.12 2.39
CA LEU A 17 12.78 9.79 1.61
C LEU A 17 11.51 8.93 1.50
N LYS A 18 11.66 7.63 1.22
CA LYS A 18 10.56 6.67 1.21
C LYS A 18 9.84 6.61 2.56
N ASN A 19 10.59 6.64 3.66
CA ASN A 19 10.03 6.62 5.00
C ASN A 19 9.20 7.90 5.27
N ILE A 20 9.76 9.08 4.98
CA ILE A 20 9.07 10.36 5.12
C ILE A 20 7.77 10.37 4.31
N MET A 21 7.82 9.98 3.04
CA MET A 21 6.63 9.90 2.19
C MET A 21 5.58 8.93 2.75
N SER A 22 6.01 7.76 3.23
CA SER A 22 5.11 6.78 3.85
C SER A 22 4.42 7.33 5.09
N VAL A 23 5.14 8.07 5.93
CA VAL A 23 4.58 8.70 7.13
C VAL A 23 3.62 9.82 6.74
N THR A 24 3.98 10.69 5.79
CA THR A 24 3.10 11.77 5.30
C THR A 24 1.81 11.23 4.72
N ILE A 25 1.87 10.18 3.88
CA ILE A 25 0.68 9.55 3.29
C ILE A 25 -0.21 8.97 4.39
N THR A 26 0.36 8.25 5.35
CA THR A 26 -0.37 7.66 6.47
C THR A 26 -1.10 8.75 7.28
N THR A 27 -0.39 9.82 7.64
CA THR A 27 -0.96 10.96 8.36
C THR A 27 -2.03 11.69 7.56
N GLY A 28 -1.81 11.92 6.26
CA GLY A 28 -2.78 12.56 5.37
C GLY A 28 -4.06 11.73 5.22
N LEU A 29 -3.94 10.40 5.10
CA LEU A 29 -5.07 9.49 5.08
C LEU A 29 -5.85 9.53 6.41
N PHE A 30 -5.16 9.57 7.55
CA PHE A 30 -5.82 9.74 8.85
C PHE A 30 -6.56 11.09 8.94
N LEU A 31 -5.99 12.18 8.45
CA LEU A 31 -6.66 13.49 8.45
C LEU A 31 -7.94 13.48 7.58
N ILE A 32 -7.88 12.88 6.40
CA ILE A 32 -9.05 12.75 5.51
C ILE A 32 -10.11 11.85 6.18
N GLN A 33 -9.73 10.68 6.72
CA GLN A 33 -10.66 9.80 7.43
C GLN A 33 -11.33 10.51 8.62
N ASN A 34 -10.57 11.31 9.37
CA ASN A 34 -11.11 12.12 10.46
C ASN A 34 -12.06 13.23 9.97
N GLY A 35 -11.86 13.78 8.77
CA GLY A 35 -12.72 14.82 8.20
C GLY A 35 -14.05 14.31 7.63
N VAL A 36 -14.10 13.06 7.16
CA VAL A 36 -15.23 12.50 6.39
C VAL A 36 -16.27 11.80 7.27
N VAL A 37 -15.89 11.41 8.49
CA VAL A 37 -16.74 10.66 9.41
C VAL A 37 -17.36 11.60 10.45
N GLU A 38 -18.67 11.48 10.65
CA GLU A 38 -19.41 12.18 11.71
C GLU A 38 -18.76 11.89 13.09
N GLN A 39 -18.61 12.93 13.92
CA GLN A 39 -17.83 12.91 15.18
C GLN A 39 -18.13 11.69 16.08
N HIS A 40 -19.38 11.22 16.07
CA HIS A 40 -19.83 10.03 16.81
C HIS A 40 -19.16 8.72 16.36
N GLN A 41 -18.85 8.55 15.08
CA GLN A 41 -18.32 7.30 14.52
C GLN A 41 -16.82 7.33 14.19
N ARG A 42 -16.13 8.44 14.48
CA ARG A 42 -14.68 8.59 14.22
C ARG A 42 -13.84 7.53 14.92
N GLY A 43 -14.20 7.14 16.14
CA GLY A 43 -13.50 6.09 16.88
C GLY A 43 -13.63 4.71 16.24
N ALA A 44 -14.82 4.35 15.77
CA ALA A 44 -15.07 3.08 15.10
C ALA A 44 -14.42 3.03 13.72
N ALA A 45 -14.49 4.12 12.96
CA ALA A 45 -13.85 4.23 11.65
C ALA A 45 -12.32 4.14 11.77
N ASN A 46 -11.69 4.93 12.65
CA ASN A 46 -10.25 4.88 12.88
C ASN A 46 -9.79 3.50 13.39
N GLY A 47 -10.60 2.87 14.24
CA GLY A 47 -10.38 1.48 14.68
C GLY A 47 -10.38 0.50 13.52
N LEU A 48 -11.39 0.54 12.64
CA LEU A 48 -11.49 -0.34 11.48
C LEU A 48 -10.34 -0.14 10.48
N PHE A 49 -9.96 1.10 10.20
CA PHE A 49 -8.83 1.42 9.33
C PHE A 49 -7.49 0.95 9.91
N MET A 50 -7.26 1.16 11.22
CA MET A 50 -6.06 0.66 11.88
C MET A 50 -6.00 -0.86 11.95
N THR A 51 -7.13 -1.53 12.20
CA THR A 51 -7.21 -3.00 12.17
C THR A 51 -6.91 -3.55 10.78
N GLY A 52 -7.50 -2.96 9.72
CA GLY A 52 -7.21 -3.34 8.35
C GLY A 52 -5.73 -3.16 8.00
N MET A 53 -5.17 -1.97 8.28
CA MET A 53 -3.76 -1.68 8.01
C MET A 53 -2.81 -2.62 8.78
N SER A 54 -3.09 -2.86 10.06
CA SER A 54 -2.34 -3.78 10.93
C SER A 54 -2.35 -5.21 10.37
N LEU A 55 -3.52 -5.69 9.96
CA LEU A 55 -3.69 -7.03 9.40
C LEU A 55 -2.86 -7.19 8.12
N PHE A 56 -2.93 -6.22 7.20
CA PHE A 56 -2.11 -6.23 5.99
C PHE A 56 -0.62 -6.13 6.28
N LYS A 57 -0.20 -5.36 7.29
CA LYS A 57 1.20 -5.28 7.72
C LYS A 57 1.70 -6.58 8.37
N ALA A 58 0.83 -7.35 9.02
CA ALA A 58 1.17 -8.64 9.59
C ALA A 58 1.28 -9.75 8.53
N ILE A 59 0.36 -9.76 7.56
CA ILE A 59 0.32 -10.78 6.50
C ILE A 59 1.34 -10.50 5.39
N GLY A 60 1.64 -9.22 5.12
CA GLY A 60 2.53 -8.80 4.03
C GLY A 60 3.91 -9.48 4.03
N PRO A 61 4.65 -9.50 5.15
CA PRO A 61 5.94 -10.18 5.22
C PRO A 61 5.85 -11.68 4.99
N ALA A 62 4.82 -12.34 5.51
CA ALA A 62 4.61 -13.78 5.33
C ALA A 62 4.28 -14.11 3.86
N ALA A 63 3.34 -13.38 3.26
CA ALA A 63 2.98 -13.55 1.85
C ALA A 63 4.17 -13.24 0.91
N GLY A 64 4.90 -12.16 1.17
CA GLY A 64 6.12 -11.81 0.43
C GLY A 64 7.20 -12.89 0.57
N GLY A 65 7.39 -13.44 1.76
CA GLY A 65 8.29 -14.54 2.02
C GLY A 65 7.91 -15.81 1.26
N THR A 66 6.63 -16.20 1.26
CA THR A 66 6.14 -17.36 0.50
C THR A 66 6.37 -17.22 -1.00
N ILE A 67 6.10 -16.05 -1.58
CA ILE A 67 6.34 -15.76 -3.00
C ILE A 67 7.84 -15.83 -3.32
N LEU A 68 8.70 -15.31 -2.44
CA LEU A 68 10.15 -15.38 -2.57
C LEU A 68 10.67 -16.82 -2.50
N THR A 69 10.23 -17.61 -1.51
CA THR A 69 10.61 -19.02 -1.38
C THR A 69 10.16 -19.83 -2.59
N TRP A 70 8.97 -19.54 -3.12
CA TRP A 70 8.46 -20.20 -4.32
C TRP A 70 9.26 -19.82 -5.57
N SER A 71 9.61 -18.54 -5.72
CA SER A 71 10.52 -18.06 -6.75
C SER A 71 11.88 -18.77 -6.69
N GLN A 72 12.46 -18.92 -5.51
CA GLN A 72 13.74 -19.60 -5.33
C GLN A 72 13.65 -21.11 -5.65
N LYS A 73 12.54 -21.75 -5.31
CA LYS A 73 12.29 -23.18 -5.61
C LYS A 73 11.98 -23.44 -7.09
N GLY A 74 11.45 -22.44 -7.80
CA GLY A 74 11.09 -22.50 -9.23
C GLY A 74 12.17 -21.98 -10.18
N MET A 75 13.44 -21.93 -9.77
CA MET A 75 14.53 -21.46 -10.63
C MET A 75 14.75 -22.35 -11.88
N ASP A 76 14.47 -23.65 -11.78
CA ASP A 76 14.62 -24.63 -12.87
C ASP A 76 13.32 -24.91 -13.64
N ALA A 77 12.26 -24.11 -13.43
CA ALA A 77 10.98 -24.32 -14.10
C ALA A 77 11.03 -23.83 -15.57
N SER A 78 10.57 -24.64 -16.52
CA SER A 78 10.52 -24.29 -17.95
C SER A 78 9.46 -23.23 -18.31
N PHE A 79 8.55 -22.91 -17.39
CA PHE A 79 7.52 -21.88 -17.56
C PHE A 79 7.49 -20.98 -16.31
N LEU A 80 7.79 -19.69 -16.48
CA LEU A 80 8.00 -18.66 -15.44
C LEU A 80 9.18 -18.95 -14.48
N PRO A 81 10.44 -18.78 -14.93
CA PRO A 81 11.64 -18.83 -14.10
C PRO A 81 11.50 -17.91 -12.88
N GLY A 82 11.91 -18.38 -11.71
CA GLY A 82 11.67 -17.77 -10.39
C GLY A 82 11.53 -16.24 -10.33
N THR A 83 12.51 -15.50 -10.86
CA THR A 83 12.50 -14.03 -10.84
C THR A 83 11.30 -13.43 -11.61
N GLN A 84 10.89 -14.01 -12.73
CA GLN A 84 9.72 -13.56 -13.49
C GLN A 84 8.40 -13.81 -12.74
N MET A 85 8.31 -14.86 -11.91
CA MET A 85 7.14 -15.06 -11.05
C MET A 85 6.94 -13.92 -10.06
N VAL A 86 8.03 -13.46 -9.41
CA VAL A 86 7.94 -12.35 -8.44
C VAL A 86 7.42 -11.09 -9.15
N PHE A 87 7.99 -10.77 -10.32
CA PHE A 87 7.51 -9.65 -11.12
C PHE A 87 6.06 -9.81 -11.55
N PHE A 88 5.63 -11.02 -11.96
CA PHE A 88 4.24 -11.28 -12.33
C PHE A 88 3.26 -11.01 -11.18
N PHE A 89 3.56 -11.51 -9.98
CA PHE A 89 2.72 -11.26 -8.80
C PHE A 89 2.71 -9.79 -8.39
N LEU A 90 3.85 -9.10 -8.48
CA LEU A 90 3.92 -7.65 -8.23
C LEU A 90 3.06 -6.86 -9.22
N ASN A 91 3.19 -7.14 -10.53
CA ASN A 91 2.39 -6.49 -11.57
C ASN A 91 0.89 -6.81 -11.44
N LEU A 92 0.53 -8.03 -11.00
CA LEU A 92 -0.85 -8.41 -10.75
C LEU A 92 -1.46 -7.60 -9.59
N VAL A 93 -0.76 -7.53 -8.46
CA VAL A 93 -1.21 -6.76 -7.29
C VAL A 93 -1.28 -5.28 -7.62
N GLU A 94 -0.30 -4.74 -8.34
CA GLU A 94 -0.28 -3.34 -8.78
C GLU A 94 -1.41 -3.05 -9.78
N GLY A 95 -1.65 -3.92 -10.75
CA GLY A 95 -2.75 -3.81 -11.70
C GLY A 95 -4.11 -3.83 -11.01
N LEU A 96 -4.32 -4.73 -10.04
CA LEU A 96 -5.52 -4.73 -9.20
C LEU A 96 -5.64 -3.45 -8.38
N GLY A 97 -4.54 -2.97 -7.81
CA GLY A 97 -4.50 -1.70 -7.08
C GLY A 97 -4.92 -0.51 -7.95
N ILE A 98 -4.44 -0.45 -9.20
CA ILE A 98 -4.81 0.58 -10.17
C ILE A 98 -6.28 0.47 -10.56
N ILE A 99 -6.79 -0.75 -10.80
CA ILE A 99 -8.22 -1.00 -11.11
C ILE A 99 -9.10 -0.52 -9.95
N LEU A 100 -8.72 -0.81 -8.71
CA LEU A 100 -9.42 -0.35 -7.52
C LEU A 100 -9.31 1.18 -7.31
N LEU A 101 -8.28 1.82 -7.90
CA LEU A 101 -8.13 3.28 -7.90
C LEU A 101 -9.03 3.98 -8.94
N PHE A 102 -9.70 3.24 -9.83
CA PHE A 102 -10.68 3.86 -10.70
C PHE A 102 -11.88 4.37 -9.89
N LYS A 103 -12.47 5.48 -10.37
CA LYS A 103 -13.66 6.14 -9.81
C LYS A 103 -14.89 5.27 -9.51
N PRO A 104 -15.19 4.12 -10.17
CA PRO A 104 -16.35 3.33 -9.77
C PRO A 104 -16.15 2.61 -8.44
N PHE A 105 -14.91 2.46 -7.94
CA PHE A 105 -14.59 1.84 -6.64
C PHE A 105 -14.13 2.84 -5.58
N LEU A 106 -13.52 3.96 -5.97
CA LEU A 106 -13.44 5.15 -5.12
C LEU A 106 -14.81 5.81 -5.08
N GLY A 107 -15.69 5.29 -4.23
CA GLY A 107 -17.01 5.87 -4.00
C GLY A 107 -16.88 7.38 -3.89
N GLU A 108 -17.59 8.10 -4.77
CA GLU A 108 -17.62 9.55 -4.68
C GLU A 108 -18.04 9.91 -3.26
N MET A 109 -17.19 10.66 -2.55
CA MET A 109 -17.64 11.37 -1.37
C MET A 109 -18.73 12.32 -1.82
N LYS A 110 -19.97 11.88 -1.69
CA LYS A 110 -21.15 12.73 -1.83
C LYS A 110 -20.97 13.86 -0.83
N LYS A 111 -20.59 15.03 -1.35
CA LYS A 111 -20.55 16.29 -0.63
C LYS A 111 -21.99 16.57 -0.18
N ARG A 112 -22.36 16.12 1.03
CA ARG A 112 -23.63 16.51 1.66
C ARG A 112 -23.40 17.89 2.27
N ASN A 113 -23.46 18.92 1.43
CA ASN A 113 -23.53 20.31 1.85
C ASN A 113 -24.46 21.04 0.88
N SER A 114 -25.76 20.91 1.09
CA SER A 114 -26.76 21.83 0.53
C SER A 114 -28.15 21.78 1.20
N ASP A 115 -28.36 21.10 2.34
CA ASP A 115 -29.71 21.01 2.95
C ASP A 115 -29.78 21.42 4.44
N LEU A 116 -28.94 22.36 4.89
CA LEU A 116 -29.07 22.97 6.23
C LEU A 116 -29.09 24.52 6.18
N LEU A 117 -29.44 25.10 5.02
CA LEU A 117 -29.64 26.55 4.84
C LEU A 117 -31.05 26.88 4.36
N HIS A 118 -32.07 26.16 4.83
CA HIS A 118 -33.48 26.55 4.69
C HIS A 118 -34.23 26.33 6.00
#